data_AF-A0A7C4GZK9-F1
#
_entry.id   AF-A0A7C4GZK9-F1
#
_cell.length_a   1.000
_cell.length_b   1.000
_cell.length_c   1.000
_cell.angle_alpha   90.00
_cell.angle_beta   90.00
_cell.angle_gamma   90.00
#
_symmetry.space_group_name_H-M   'P 1'
#
loop_
_entity.id
_entity.type
_entity.pdbx_description
1 polymer ?
#
loop_
_entity_poly.entity_id
_entity_poly.type
_entity_poly.pdbx_seq_one_letter_code
_entity_poly.pdbx_strand_id
1 'polypeptide(L)'
;MIAEEKSLERCSVRSYFSSFSMETKNAVMEKLKEWLSEAKRVVIIGLGNPILTDDSVGIKVIQDLQGRVPENVLLIECETTPENYLQEIIDFKPTHILIIDAAMLNLNPGEIVLLGPEDLKINSAFSTHFLPIRLFCEHIAKASNVKIKLLLIQPKEISFGEELSPEVTLSKEKIVKILLSLLLT
;
A
#
# COMPACT_ATOMS: atom_id res chain seq x y z
N MET A 1 -21.69 -26.33 0.74
CA MET A 1 -20.41 -26.58 1.45
C MET A 1 -19.29 -25.63 1.02
N ILE A 2 -18.60 -25.75 -0.13
CA ILE A 2 -17.48 -24.83 -0.48
C ILE A 2 -17.94 -23.36 -0.73
N ALA A 3 -19.17 -23.16 -1.21
CA ALA A 3 -19.71 -21.81 -1.47
C ALA A 3 -20.16 -21.05 -0.21
N GLU A 4 -20.56 -21.76 0.84
CA GLU A 4 -21.04 -21.17 2.11
C GLU A 4 -19.88 -20.72 3.00
N GLU A 5 -18.76 -21.45 2.98
CA GLU A 5 -17.55 -21.11 3.72
C GLU A 5 -16.92 -19.79 3.21
N LYS A 6 -16.86 -19.61 1.88
CA LYS A 6 -16.47 -18.33 1.24
C LYS A 6 -17.44 -17.18 1.51
N SER A 7 -18.69 -17.46 1.88
CA SER A 7 -19.70 -16.45 2.21
C SER A 7 -19.53 -15.93 3.63
N LEU A 8 -19.25 -16.84 4.58
CA LEU A 8 -18.99 -16.51 5.98
C LEU A 8 -17.67 -15.75 6.17
N GLU A 9 -16.61 -16.14 5.45
CA GLU A 9 -15.34 -15.40 5.42
C GLU A 9 -15.51 -13.99 4.83
N ARG A 10 -16.24 -13.84 3.72
CA ARG A 10 -16.55 -12.53 3.12
C ARG A 10 -17.29 -11.61 4.08
N CYS A 11 -18.19 -12.15 4.90
CA CYS A 11 -18.93 -11.37 5.89
C CYS A 11 -18.04 -10.92 7.06
N SER A 12 -17.11 -11.77 7.50
CA SER A 12 -16.14 -11.45 8.56
C SER A 12 -15.12 -10.40 8.12
N VAL A 13 -14.57 -10.54 6.90
CA VAL A 13 -13.65 -9.56 6.29
C VAL A 13 -14.31 -8.20 6.12
N ARG A 14 -15.52 -8.18 5.55
CA ARG A 14 -16.28 -6.94 5.42
C ARG A 14 -16.62 -6.36 6.78
N SER A 15 -16.95 -7.16 7.79
CA SER A 15 -17.15 -6.67 9.15
C SER A 15 -15.87 -6.05 9.74
N TYR A 16 -14.72 -6.70 9.54
CA TYR A 16 -13.42 -6.22 9.98
C TYR A 16 -13.06 -4.87 9.33
N PHE A 17 -13.17 -4.76 8.01
CA PHE A 17 -12.91 -3.50 7.30
C PHE A 17 -14.05 -2.49 7.41
N SER A 18 -15.28 -2.91 7.71
CA SER A 18 -16.37 -1.98 8.03
C SER A 18 -16.16 -1.28 9.36
N SER A 19 -15.42 -1.90 10.31
CA SER A 19 -14.96 -1.17 11.49
C SER A 19 -13.89 -0.11 11.16
N PHE A 20 -13.28 -0.20 9.98
CA PHE A 20 -12.41 0.80 9.35
C PHE A 20 -13.15 1.70 8.33
N SER A 21 -14.50 1.66 8.28
CA SER A 21 -15.31 2.20 7.18
C SER A 21 -14.93 3.62 6.74
N MET A 22 -14.88 3.78 5.41
CA MET A 22 -15.02 5.03 4.65
C MET A 22 -14.09 6.16 5.11
N GLU A 23 -12.79 5.95 4.90
CA GLU A 23 -11.79 6.97 5.19
C GLU A 23 -11.93 8.12 4.17
N THR A 24 -12.63 9.17 4.59
CA THR A 24 -12.70 10.44 3.85
C THR A 24 -11.29 10.98 3.60
N LYS A 25 -11.14 11.83 2.57
CA LYS A 25 -9.86 12.46 2.20
C LYS A 25 -9.03 12.95 3.40
N ASN A 26 -9.69 13.51 4.40
CA ASN A 26 -9.05 14.06 5.58
C ASN A 26 -8.50 12.97 6.51
N ALA A 27 -9.18 11.82 6.64
CA ALA A 27 -8.77 10.77 7.57
C ALA A 27 -7.44 10.10 7.18
N VAL A 28 -7.28 9.70 5.91
CA VAL A 28 -6.03 9.11 5.42
C VAL A 28 -4.87 10.11 5.52
N MET A 29 -5.12 11.36 5.13
CA MET A 29 -4.13 12.42 5.16
C MET A 29 -3.64 12.72 6.58
N GLU A 30 -4.54 12.86 7.56
CA GLU A 30 -4.15 13.11 8.95
C GLU A 30 -3.37 11.94 9.55
N LYS A 31 -3.78 10.69 9.29
CA LYS A 31 -3.04 9.51 9.75
C LYS A 31 -1.64 9.42 9.12
N LEU A 32 -1.51 9.68 7.82
CA LEU A 32 -0.20 9.72 7.15
C LEU A 32 0.66 10.85 7.70
N LYS A 33 0.09 12.03 7.94
CA LYS A 33 0.79 13.18 8.51
C LYS A 33 1.29 12.90 9.92
N GLU A 34 0.45 12.33 10.78
CA GLU A 34 0.83 11.91 12.13
C GLU A 34 1.95 10.87 12.07
N TRP A 35 1.81 9.86 11.21
CA TRP A 35 2.82 8.81 11.05
C TRP A 35 4.16 9.34 10.50
N LEU A 36 4.13 10.26 9.53
CA LEU A 36 5.32 10.88 8.92
C LEU A 36 5.94 12.00 9.75
N SER A 37 5.31 12.45 10.85
CA SER A 37 5.79 13.58 11.65
C SER A 37 7.24 13.44 12.17
N GLU A 38 7.67 12.20 12.44
CA GLU A 38 9.02 11.87 12.92
C GLU A 38 9.90 11.24 11.81
N ALA A 39 9.49 11.38 10.54
CA ALA A 39 10.21 10.82 9.41
C ALA A 39 11.49 11.61 9.11
N LYS A 40 12.59 10.87 8.88
CA LYS A 40 13.89 11.43 8.49
C LYS A 40 14.29 10.92 7.12
N ARG A 41 14.16 9.61 6.94
CA ARG A 41 14.40 8.91 5.67
C ARG A 41 13.21 8.00 5.40
N VAL A 42 12.55 8.19 4.27
CA VAL A 42 11.32 7.47 3.91
C VAL A 42 11.60 6.59 2.71
N VAL A 43 11.16 5.34 2.76
CA VAL A 43 11.08 4.48 1.58
C VAL A 43 9.60 4.35 1.20
N ILE A 44 9.28 4.51 -0.08
CA ILE A 44 7.95 4.26 -0.62
C ILE A 44 8.08 3.15 -1.65
N ILE A 45 7.36 2.06 -1.42
CA ILE A 45 7.40 0.86 -2.24
C ILE A 45 6.04 0.72 -2.92
N GLY A 46 6.03 0.78 -4.25
CA GLY A 46 4.84 0.50 -5.06
C GLY A 46 4.86 -0.95 -5.52
N LEU A 47 3.79 -1.67 -5.24
CA LEU A 47 3.60 -3.06 -5.62
C LEU A 47 2.59 -3.20 -6.76
N GLY A 48 2.62 -4.38 -7.39
CA GLY A 48 1.59 -4.83 -8.31
C GLY A 48 2.13 -5.38 -9.60
N ASN A 49 1.23 -5.77 -10.49
CA ASN A 49 1.57 -6.24 -11.82
C ASN A 49 1.27 -5.16 -12.88
N PRO A 50 2.28 -4.68 -13.65
CA PRO A 50 2.09 -3.59 -14.61
C PRO A 50 1.15 -3.94 -15.78
N ILE A 51 0.96 -5.23 -16.09
CA ILE A 51 0.07 -5.69 -17.18
C ILE A 51 -1.34 -6.06 -16.70
N LEU A 52 -1.63 -5.83 -15.41
CA LEU A 52 -2.95 -6.07 -14.82
C LEU A 52 -3.53 -4.75 -14.32
N THR A 53 -4.64 -4.33 -14.94
CA THR A 53 -5.37 -3.06 -14.77
C THR A 53 -5.15 -2.37 -13.43
N ASP A 54 -6.01 -2.58 -12.43
CA ASP A 54 -5.94 -1.87 -11.14
C ASP A 54 -4.85 -2.42 -10.22
N ASP A 55 -4.32 -3.60 -10.51
CA ASP A 55 -3.22 -4.19 -9.75
C ASP A 55 -1.96 -3.32 -9.86
N SER A 56 -1.76 -2.69 -11.02
CA SER A 56 -0.64 -1.77 -11.29
C SER A 56 -0.68 -0.43 -10.50
N VAL A 57 -1.68 -0.20 -9.64
CA VAL A 57 -1.87 1.09 -8.97
C VAL A 57 -0.67 1.49 -8.11
N GLY A 58 -0.05 0.56 -7.38
CA GLY A 58 1.11 0.85 -6.54
C GLY A 58 2.30 1.34 -7.36
N ILE A 59 2.59 0.64 -8.47
CA ILE A 59 3.62 1.02 -9.44
C ILE A 59 3.34 2.43 -10.00
N LYS A 60 2.11 2.69 -10.46
CA LYS A 60 1.75 3.98 -11.05
C LYS A 60 1.84 5.15 -10.08
N VAL A 61 1.58 4.93 -8.79
CA VAL A 61 1.83 5.96 -7.76
C VAL A 61 3.32 6.32 -7.71
N ILE A 62 4.21 5.33 -7.73
CA ILE A 62 5.66 5.58 -7.70
C ILE A 62 6.11 6.36 -8.93
N GLN A 63 5.66 5.95 -10.11
CA GLN A 63 5.98 6.63 -11.38
C GLN A 63 5.57 8.12 -11.34
N ASP A 64 4.40 8.44 -10.78
CA ASP A 64 3.91 9.82 -10.65
C ASP A 64 4.67 10.65 -9.59
N LEU A 65 5.39 10.00 -8.66
CA LEU A 65 6.24 10.64 -7.65
C LEU A 65 7.69 10.84 -8.12
N GLN A 66 8.12 10.10 -9.14
CA GLN A 66 9.49 10.11 -9.63
C GLN A 66 9.94 11.53 -10.01
N GLY A 67 11.12 11.93 -9.51
CA GLY A 67 11.69 13.27 -9.77
C GLY A 67 10.97 14.43 -9.06
N ARG A 68 10.01 14.14 -8.17
CA ARG A 68 9.18 15.15 -7.46
C ARG A 68 9.27 15.05 -5.94
N VAL A 69 10.09 14.14 -5.41
CA VAL A 69 10.34 13.94 -3.98
C VAL A 69 11.77 14.34 -3.63
N PRO A 70 12.05 14.75 -2.37
CA PRO A 70 13.38 15.11 -1.94
C PRO A 70 14.31 13.89 -1.81
N GLU A 71 15.62 14.13 -1.71
CA GLU A 71 16.65 13.07 -1.67
C GLU A 71 16.55 12.13 -0.46
N ASN A 72 15.88 12.55 0.62
CA ASN A 72 15.62 11.72 1.79
C ASN A 72 14.40 10.80 1.61
N VAL A 73 13.82 10.73 0.42
CA VAL A 73 12.78 9.78 0.03
C VAL A 73 13.32 8.86 -1.06
N LEU A 74 13.34 7.55 -0.79
CA LEU A 74 13.64 6.52 -1.76
C LEU A 74 12.34 5.95 -2.33
N LEU A 75 12.22 5.97 -3.65
CA LEU A 75 11.08 5.41 -4.38
C LEU A 75 11.49 4.07 -5.00
N ILE A 76 10.66 3.04 -4.82
CA ILE A 76 10.93 1.70 -5.31
C ILE A 76 9.72 1.16 -6.05
N GLU A 77 9.88 0.93 -7.36
CA GLU A 77 8.95 0.15 -8.18
C GLU A 77 9.26 -1.33 -7.96
N CYS A 78 8.45 -1.97 -7.13
CA CYS A 78 8.67 -3.31 -6.65
C CYS A 78 7.52 -4.17 -7.16
N GLU A 79 7.57 -4.60 -8.42
CA GLU A 79 6.49 -5.35 -9.07
C GLU A 79 6.01 -6.53 -8.20
N THR A 80 6.74 -7.65 -8.24
CA THR A 80 6.42 -8.87 -7.49
C THR A 80 7.59 -9.43 -6.69
N THR A 81 8.77 -8.80 -6.81
CA THR A 81 10.07 -9.29 -6.30
C THR A 81 10.74 -8.26 -5.36
N PRO A 82 10.21 -8.04 -4.14
CA PRO A 82 10.78 -7.11 -3.15
C PRO A 82 12.20 -7.47 -2.69
N GLU A 83 12.58 -8.75 -2.76
CA GLU A 83 13.89 -9.25 -2.37
C GLU A 83 15.04 -8.58 -3.11
N ASN A 84 14.80 -8.13 -4.34
CA ASN A 84 15.81 -7.45 -5.17
C ASN A 84 16.24 -6.09 -4.61
N TYR A 85 15.41 -5.49 -3.75
CA TYR A 85 15.62 -4.15 -3.22
C TYR A 85 16.08 -4.14 -1.76
N LEU A 86 16.26 -5.33 -1.14
CA LEU A 86 16.58 -5.44 0.29
C LEU A 86 17.86 -4.68 0.65
N GLN A 87 18.93 -4.88 -0.11
CA GLN A 87 20.22 -4.25 0.19
C GLN A 87 20.14 -2.72 0.04
N GLU A 88 19.47 -2.24 -1.01
CA GLU A 88 19.24 -0.82 -1.24
C GLU A 88 18.47 -0.17 -0.09
N ILE A 89 17.42 -0.83 0.40
CA ILE A 89 16.61 -0.36 1.52
C ILE A 89 17.43 -0.35 2.82
N ILE A 90 18.24 -1.37 3.08
CA ILE A 90 19.12 -1.43 4.27
C ILE A 90 20.13 -0.29 4.23
N ASP A 91 20.79 -0.07 3.09
CA ASP A 91 21.78 1.00 2.92
C ASP A 91 21.12 2.39 3.01
N PHE A 92 19.86 2.47 2.60
CA PHE A 92 19.03 3.66 2.76
C PHE A 92 18.61 3.91 4.22
N LYS A 93 18.82 3.01 5.18
CA LYS A 93 18.57 3.24 6.62
C LYS A 93 17.29 4.06 6.90
N PRO A 94 16.12 3.63 6.40
CA PRO A 94 14.89 4.39 6.57
C PRO A 94 14.54 4.54 8.05
N THR A 95 13.75 5.56 8.36
CA THR A 95 12.96 5.57 9.60
C THR A 95 11.53 5.11 9.35
N HIS A 96 11.05 5.25 8.12
CA HIS A 96 9.68 4.92 7.72
C HIS A 96 9.66 4.19 6.38
N ILE A 97 8.81 3.17 6.27
CA ILE A 97 8.52 2.48 5.00
C ILE A 97 7.02 2.52 4.77
N LEU A 98 6.62 3.06 3.62
CA LEU A 98 5.24 3.03 3.14
C LEU A 98 5.13 2.07 1.96
N ILE A 99 4.23 1.10 2.06
CA ILE A 99 3.97 0.12 1.00
C ILE A 99 2.62 0.44 0.38
N ILE A 100 2.53 0.51 -0.94
CA ILE A 100 1.32 0.85 -1.68
C ILE A 100 0.97 -0.32 -2.59
N ASP A 101 -0.24 -0.86 -2.46
CA ASP A 101 -0.67 -2.07 -3.18
C ASP A 101 -2.17 -2.04 -3.50
N ALA A 102 -2.56 -2.77 -4.54
CA ALA A 102 -3.95 -3.16 -4.74
C ALA A 102 -4.29 -4.32 -3.77
N ALA A 103 -5.45 -4.26 -3.13
CA ALA A 103 -5.89 -5.35 -2.25
C ALA A 103 -7.39 -5.56 -2.33
N MET A 104 -7.83 -6.82 -2.30
CA MET A 104 -9.25 -7.16 -2.29
C MET A 104 -9.82 -7.04 -0.87
N LEU A 105 -10.30 -5.85 -0.52
CA LEU A 105 -10.75 -5.47 0.82
C LEU A 105 -12.27 -5.65 1.04
N ASN A 106 -13.02 -6.04 0.00
CA ASN A 106 -14.49 -6.05 -0.02
C ASN A 106 -15.10 -4.66 0.26
N LEU A 107 -14.42 -3.62 -0.21
CA LEU A 107 -14.83 -2.22 -0.15
C LEU A 107 -15.33 -1.75 -1.52
N ASN A 108 -15.72 -0.49 -1.64
CA ASN A 108 -16.01 0.10 -2.95
C ASN A 108 -14.72 0.33 -3.74
N PRO A 109 -14.72 0.19 -5.07
CA PRO A 109 -13.56 0.47 -5.90
C PRO A 109 -12.95 1.85 -5.63
N GLY A 110 -11.62 1.89 -5.55
CA GLY A 110 -10.85 3.07 -5.21
C GLY A 110 -10.82 3.40 -3.70
N GLU A 111 -11.56 2.72 -2.82
CA GLU A 111 -11.42 2.97 -1.39
C GLU A 111 -10.00 2.64 -0.90
N ILE A 112 -9.49 3.50 -0.03
CA ILE A 112 -8.12 3.48 0.47
C ILE A 112 -8.17 3.12 1.95
N VAL A 113 -7.29 2.23 2.39
CA VAL A 113 -7.14 1.85 3.80
C VAL A 113 -5.67 1.94 4.19
N LEU A 114 -5.37 2.59 5.31
CA LEU A 114 -4.03 2.62 5.89
C LEU A 114 -3.91 1.67 7.08
N LEU A 115 -3.05 0.66 6.98
CA LEU A 115 -2.84 -0.39 7.99
C LEU A 115 -1.38 -0.48 8.44
N GLY A 116 -1.14 -0.99 9.65
CA GLY A 116 0.16 -1.49 10.09
C GLY A 116 0.33 -2.99 9.83
N PRO A 117 1.57 -3.53 9.84
CA PRO A 117 1.83 -4.97 9.67
C PRO A 117 1.07 -5.87 10.67
N GLU A 118 0.79 -5.35 11.86
CA GLU A 118 0.06 -6.02 12.93
C GLU A 118 -1.45 -6.18 12.64
N ASP A 119 -2.04 -5.29 11.84
CA ASP A 119 -3.46 -5.32 11.48
C ASP A 119 -3.76 -6.45 10.46
N LEU A 120 -2.72 -6.92 9.77
CA LEU A 120 -2.83 -7.93 8.72
C LEU A 120 -2.79 -9.37 9.24
N LYS A 121 -2.78 -9.57 10.55
CA LYS A 121 -2.76 -10.89 11.21
C LYS A 121 -3.99 -11.75 10.90
N ILE A 122 -4.98 -11.24 10.18
CA ILE A 122 -6.28 -11.88 10.05
C ILE A 122 -6.53 -12.56 8.71
N ASN A 123 -5.81 -12.27 7.60
CA ASN A 123 -6.05 -13.03 6.36
C ASN A 123 -4.95 -12.85 5.30
N SER A 124 -4.35 -13.96 4.87
CA SER A 124 -3.40 -14.02 3.74
C SER A 124 -4.07 -13.93 2.36
N ALA A 125 -5.39 -13.70 2.30
CA ALA A 125 -6.19 -13.67 1.09
C ALA A 125 -6.30 -12.28 0.42
N PHE A 126 -5.64 -11.25 0.96
CA PHE A 126 -5.89 -9.85 0.56
C PHE A 126 -5.01 -9.32 -0.57
N SER A 127 -3.80 -9.86 -0.74
CA SER A 127 -2.92 -9.53 -1.87
C SER A 127 -2.00 -10.71 -2.18
N THR A 128 -1.83 -11.01 -3.47
CA THR A 128 -0.98 -12.07 -4.00
C THR A 128 0.52 -11.79 -3.79
N HIS A 129 0.88 -10.53 -3.55
CA HIS A 129 2.24 -10.06 -3.34
C HIS A 129 2.56 -9.85 -1.85
N PHE A 130 1.56 -10.07 -0.98
CA PHE A 130 1.61 -9.67 0.42
C PHE A 130 2.45 -10.58 1.32
N LEU A 131 2.36 -11.89 1.14
CA LEU A 131 2.99 -12.86 2.04
C LEU A 131 4.54 -12.80 2.00
N PRO A 132 5.19 -12.72 0.82
CA PRO A 132 6.63 -12.48 0.73
C PRO A 132 7.04 -11.15 1.39
N ILE A 133 6.21 -10.11 1.21
CA ILE A 133 6.46 -8.76 1.73
C ILE A 133 6.28 -8.66 3.24
N ARG A 134 5.34 -9.40 3.81
CA ARG A 134 5.14 -9.45 5.26
C ARG A 134 6.38 -10.03 5.95
N LEU A 135 6.95 -11.11 5.42
CA LEU A 135 8.18 -11.71 5.93
C LEU A 135 9.38 -10.77 5.75
N PHE A 136 9.46 -10.08 4.62
CA PHE A 136 10.44 -9.03 4.33
C PHE A 136 10.36 -7.86 5.34
N CYS A 137 9.15 -7.34 5.58
CA CYS A 137 8.90 -6.28 6.55
C CYS A 137 9.24 -6.71 7.98
N GLU A 138 8.88 -7.94 8.37
CA GLU A 138 9.23 -8.51 9.67
C GLU A 138 10.75 -8.62 9.85
N HIS A 139 11.51 -8.90 8.78
CA HIS A 139 12.97 -8.97 8.85
C HIS A 139 13.59 -7.58 9.07
N ILE A 140 13.15 -6.56 8.30
CA ILE A 140 13.63 -5.19 8.43
C ILE A 140 13.23 -4.59 9.79
N ALA A 141 11.98 -4.77 10.22
CA ALA A 141 11.47 -4.24 11.49
C ALA A 141 12.12 -4.89 12.72
N LYS A 142 12.62 -6.13 12.62
CA LYS A 142 13.39 -6.76 13.71
C LYS A 142 14.84 -6.28 13.75
N ALA A 143 15.42 -5.95 12.60
CA ALA A 143 16.80 -5.47 12.50
C ALA A 143 16.94 -3.95 12.78
N SER A 144 15.83 -3.20 12.69
CA SER A 144 15.82 -1.74 12.79
C SER A 144 14.49 -1.23 13.34
N ASN A 145 14.48 -0.13 14.11
CA ASN A 145 13.27 0.45 14.70
C ASN A 145 12.42 1.24 13.67
N VAL A 146 12.28 0.66 12.47
CA VAL A 146 11.59 1.25 11.32
C VAL A 146 10.10 1.13 11.50
N LYS A 147 9.38 2.23 11.29
CA LYS A 147 7.91 2.22 11.27
C LYS A 147 7.43 1.84 9.87
N ILE A 148 6.50 0.89 9.79
CA ILE A 148 5.98 0.41 8.51
C ILE A 148 4.47 0.67 8.46
N LYS A 149 4.00 1.19 7.33
CA LYS A 149 2.57 1.31 7.03
C LYS A 149 2.28 0.82 5.61
N LEU A 150 1.04 0.40 5.43
CA LEU A 150 0.53 -0.14 4.18
C LEU A 150 -0.69 0.66 3.75
N LEU A 151 -0.64 1.18 2.54
CA LEU A 151 -1.69 1.95 1.90
C LEU A 151 -2.31 1.07 0.83
N LEU A 152 -3.43 0.45 1.18
CA LEU A 152 -4.10 -0.53 0.34
C LEU A 152 -5.26 0.13 -0.40
N ILE A 153 -5.40 -0.20 -1.69
CA ILE A 153 -6.42 0.38 -2.56
C ILE A 153 -7.31 -0.76 -3.07
N GLN A 154 -8.62 -0.63 -2.89
CA GLN A 154 -9.57 -1.59 -3.43
C GLN A 154 -9.63 -1.48 -4.97
N PRO A 155 -9.26 -2.52 -5.72
CA PRO A 155 -9.40 -2.52 -7.17
C PRO A 155 -10.88 -2.65 -7.57
N LYS A 156 -11.24 -2.13 -8.74
CA LYS A 156 -12.49 -2.46 -9.44
C LYS A 156 -12.34 -3.77 -10.18
N GLU A 157 -11.24 -3.91 -10.91
CA GLU A 157 -10.97 -5.04 -11.79
C GLU A 157 -9.48 -5.33 -11.88
N ILE A 158 -9.14 -6.61 -11.84
CA ILE A 158 -7.79 -7.12 -12.13
C ILE A 158 -7.93 -8.02 -13.36
N SER A 159 -7.63 -7.46 -14.53
CA SER A 159 -7.63 -8.17 -15.82
C SER A 159 -6.49 -7.67 -16.69
N PHE A 160 -6.20 -8.34 -17.80
CA PHE A 160 -5.15 -7.90 -18.71
C PHE A 160 -5.45 -6.51 -19.27
N GLY A 161 -4.53 -5.58 -19.03
CA GLY A 161 -4.66 -4.20 -19.46
C GLY A 161 -3.71 -3.28 -18.69
N GLU A 162 -3.35 -2.17 -19.33
CA GLU A 162 -2.42 -1.19 -18.75
C GLU A 162 -3.13 0.04 -18.18
N GLU A 163 -4.46 0.16 -18.33
CA GLU A 163 -5.21 1.31 -17.83
C GLU A 163 -5.81 1.01 -16.45
N LEU A 164 -5.78 2.00 -15.55
CA LEU A 164 -6.50 1.94 -14.28
C LEU A 164 -7.98 2.24 -14.53
N SER A 165 -8.86 1.67 -13.71
CA SER A 165 -10.25 2.11 -13.66
C SER A 165 -10.34 3.59 -13.26
N PRO A 166 -11.41 4.31 -13.64
CA PRO A 166 -11.61 5.70 -13.24
C PRO A 166 -11.57 5.91 -11.72
N GLU A 167 -12.19 5.00 -10.96
CA GLU A 167 -12.23 5.04 -9.49
C GLU A 167 -10.83 4.90 -8.88
N VAL A 168 -10.03 3.96 -9.39
CA VAL A 168 -8.66 3.74 -8.91
C VAL A 168 -7.71 4.85 -9.37
N THR A 169 -7.93 5.41 -10.56
CA THR A 169 -7.20 6.59 -11.06
C THR A 169 -7.38 7.79 -10.13
N LEU A 170 -8.62 8.09 -9.72
CA LEU A 170 -8.91 9.18 -8.78
C LEU A 170 -8.21 8.96 -7.44
N SER A 171 -8.15 7.71 -6.97
CA SER A 171 -7.44 7.37 -5.73
C SER A 171 -5.93 7.48 -5.87
N LYS A 172 -5.34 7.04 -6.98
CA LYS A 172 -3.92 7.26 -7.30
C LYS A 172 -3.57 8.75 -7.26
N GLU A 173 -4.31 9.58 -7.99
CA GLU A 173 -4.08 11.03 -8.04
C GLU A 173 -4.19 11.68 -6.65
N LYS A 174 -5.17 11.25 -5.86
CA LYS A 174 -5.36 11.69 -4.48
C LYS A 174 -4.15 11.32 -3.61
N ILE A 175 -3.66 10.08 -3.72
CA ILE A 175 -2.50 9.59 -2.95
C ILE A 175 -1.25 10.38 -3.32
N VAL A 176 -0.95 10.52 -4.62
CA VAL A 176 0.20 11.29 -5.11
C VAL A 176 0.16 12.72 -4.56
N LYS A 177 -0.99 13.38 -4.62
CA LYS A 177 -1.15 14.74 -4.08
C LYS A 177 -0.89 14.82 -2.58
N ILE A 178 -1.41 13.86 -1.80
CA ILE A 178 -1.19 13.79 -0.35
C ILE A 178 0.30 13.59 -0.07
N LEU A 179 0.94 12.59 -0.69
CA LEU A 179 2.34 12.27 -0.45
C LEU A 179 3.25 13.45 -0.79
N LEU A 180 3.07 14.10 -1.94
CA LEU A 180 3.85 15.29 -2.28
C LEU A 180 3.65 16.42 -1.28
N SER A 181 2.43 16.63 -0.77
CA SER A 181 2.19 17.67 0.23
C SER A 181 2.84 17.39 1.59
N LEU A 182 3.05 16.12 1.94
CA LEU A 182 3.63 15.71 3.23
C LEU A 182 5.14 15.49 3.17
N LEU A 183 5.69 15.18 1.99
CA LEU A 183 7.12 14.88 1.81
C LEU A 183 7.95 16.11 1.42
N LEU A 184 7.31 17.17 0.91
CA LEU A 184 7.98 18.42 0.48
C LEU A 184 8.04 19.51 1.56
N THR A 185 7.48 19.24 2.74
CA THR A 185 7.54 20.13 3.93
C THR A 185 8.75 19.83 4.79
#